data_AF-A0ABD1M8U5-F1
#
_entry.id   AF-A0ABD1M8U5-F1
#
_cell.length_a   1.000
_cell.length_b   1.000
_cell.length_c   1.000
_cell.angle_alpha   90.00
_cell.angle_beta   90.00
_cell.angle_gamma   90.00
#
_symmetry.space_group_name_H-M   'P 1'
#
loop_
_entity.id
_entity.type
_entity.pdbx_description
1 polymer ?
#
loop_
_entity_poly.entity_id
_entity_poly.type
_entity_poly.pdbx_seq_one_letter_code
_entity_poly.pdbx_strand_id
1 'polypeptide(L)' 'MEYRRGEKRITLPCKHVYHSSCGNKWLSINKACPICYTEVLTNVSKHRSSPSSEYK' A
#
# COMPACT_ATOMS: atom_id res chain seq x y z
N MET A 1 -3.37 27.56 9.53
CA MET A 1 -3.64 26.12 9.35
C MET A 1 -2.59 25.36 10.14
N GLU A 2 -3.00 24.75 11.24
CA GLU A 2 -2.08 24.15 12.20
C GLU A 2 -1.50 22.85 11.63
N TYR A 3 -0.21 22.89 11.27
CA TYR A 3 0.57 21.71 10.95
C TYR A 3 0.74 20.88 12.24
N ARG A 4 -0.21 19.97 12.51
CA ARG A 4 -0.12 19.04 13.65
C ARG A 4 1.00 18.02 13.41
N ARG A 5 2.17 18.44 13.87
CA ARG A 5 3.41 17.68 14.07
C ARG A 5 3.06 16.37 14.82
N GLY A 6 3.00 15.27 14.08
CA GLY A 6 2.54 13.98 14.58
C GLY A 6 2.24 13.01 13.44
N GLU A 7 3.04 13.06 12.37
CA GLU A 7 2.88 12.21 11.20
C GLU A 7 3.23 10.77 11.57
N LYS A 8 2.24 10.07 12.12
CA LYS A 8 2.29 8.63 12.29
C LYS A 8 2.64 8.04 10.92
N ARG A 9 3.48 7.02 10.88
CA ARG A 9 3.76 6.24 9.68
C ARG A 9 3.14 4.88 9.87
N ILE A 10 2.54 4.32 8.83
CA ILE A 10 2.12 2.90 8.83
C ILE A 10 2.99 2.11 7.87
N THR A 11 3.30 0.89 8.30
CA THR A 11 4.01 -0.10 7.50
C THR A 11 3.00 -1.08 6.95
N LEU A 12 2.96 -1.22 5.63
CA LEU A 12 2.13 -2.21 4.97
C LEU A 12 2.68 -3.62 5.07
N PRO A 13 1.84 -4.66 4.84
CA PRO A 13 2.29 -6.05 4.79
C PRO A 13 3.29 -6.30 3.66
N CYS A 14 3.33 -5.45 2.63
CA CYS A 14 4.34 -5.47 1.58
C CYS A 14 5.68 -4.82 1.98
N LYS A 15 5.89 -4.50 3.26
CA LYS A 15 7.09 -3.84 3.83
C LYS A 15 7.31 -2.38 3.43
N HIS A 16 6.38 -1.78 2.68
CA HIS A 16 6.44 -0.36 2.35
C HIS A 16 5.88 0.51 3.47
N VAL A 17 6.51 1.66 3.71
CA VAL A 17 6.14 2.61 4.77
C VAL A 17 5.63 3.90 4.15
N TYR A 18 4.55 4.45 4.70
CA TYR A 18 4.05 5.77 4.31
C TYR A 18 3.36 6.48 5.47
N HIS A 19 3.08 7.77 5.31
CA HIS A 19 2.37 8.55 6.32
C HIS A 19 1.01 7.93 6.59
N SER A 20 0.66 7.70 7.85
CA SER A 20 -0.64 7.18 8.27
C SER A 20 -1.78 8.06 7.78
N SER A 21 -1.61 9.38 7.65
CA SER A 21 -2.64 10.27 7.09
C SER A 21 -2.88 10.01 5.61
N CYS A 22 -1.81 10.02 4.79
CA CYS A 22 -1.88 9.72 3.36
C CYS A 22 -2.31 8.28 3.12
N GLY A 23 -1.77 7.38 3.92
CA GLY A 23 -2.02 5.96 3.95
C GLY A 23 -3.47 5.62 4.25
N ASN A 24 -4.02 6.16 5.33
CA ASN A 24 -5.41 5.94 5.69
C ASN A 24 -6.37 6.54 4.64
N LYS A 25 -6.03 7.71 4.08
CA LYS A 25 -6.81 8.34 3.01
C LYS A 25 -6.75 7.54 1.70
N TRP A 26 -5.58 7.02 1.34
CA TRP A 26 -5.40 6.16 0.19
C TRP A 26 -6.12 4.82 0.39
N LEU A 27 -5.92 4.15 1.52
CA LEU A 27 -6.60 2.89 1.87
C LEU A 27 -8.12 3.04 1.97
N SER A 28 -8.63 4.24 2.23
CA SER A 28 -10.07 4.52 2.17
C SER A 28 -10.63 4.45 0.74
N ILE A 29 -9.78 4.62 -0.28
CA ILE A 29 -10.17 4.64 -1.71
C ILE A 29 -9.67 3.36 -2.40
N ASN A 30 -8.36 3.11 -2.30
CA ASN A 30 -7.65 1.97 -2.87
C ASN A 30 -6.91 1.25 -1.74
N LYS A 31 -7.41 0.09 -1.33
CA LYS A 31 -6.80 -0.77 -0.30
C LYS A 31 -5.57 -1.54 -0.80
N ALA A 32 -4.76 -0.91 -1.65
CA ALA A 32 -3.57 -1.47 -2.27
C ALA A 32 -2.37 -0.56 -2.05
N CYS A 33 -1.17 -1.13 -2.05
CA CYS A 33 0.05 -0.36 -1.93
C CYS A 33 0.27 0.49 -3.20
N PRO A 34 0.50 1.81 -3.09
CA PRO A 34 0.78 2.64 -4.28
C PRO A 34 2.14 2.35 -4.93
N ILE A 35 3.02 1.58 -4.28
CA ILE A 35 4.38 1.29 -4.77
C ILE A 35 4.41 -0.03 -5.53
N CYS A 36 3.75 -1.06 -5.00
CA CYS A 36 3.78 -2.41 -5.56
C CYS A 36 2.39 -2.95 -5.92
N TYR A 37 1.34 -2.14 -5.79
CA TYR A 37 -0.06 -2.50 -6.06
C TYR A 37 -0.56 -3.74 -5.30
N THR A 38 0.14 -4.13 -4.23
CA THR A 38 -0.25 -5.26 -3.36
C THR A 38 -1.39 -4.86 -2.44
N GLU A 39 -2.47 -5.62 -2.45
CA GLU A 39 -3.61 -5.41 -1.56
C GLU A 39 -3.23 -5.57 -0.08
N VAL A 40 -3.78 -4.68 0.74
CA VAL A 40 -3.51 -4.57 2.19
C VAL A 40 -4.53 -5.36 3.01
N LEU A 41 -5.62 -5.80 2.37
CA LEU A 41 -6.69 -6.63 2.92
C LEU A 41 -6.25 -8.09 3.09
N THR A 42 -5.44 -8.34 4.11
CA THR A 42 -5.32 -9.66 4.76
C THR A 42 -4.64 -10.77 3.94
N ASN A 43 -3.92 -11.57 4.70
CA ASN A 43 -3.10 -12.69 4.31
C ASN A 43 -3.93 -13.90 3.83
N VAL A 44 -4.31 -13.93 2.56
CA VAL A 44 -4.63 -15.20 1.88
C VAL A 44 -3.77 -15.30 0.63
N SER A 45 -2.66 -16.01 0.80
CA SER A 45 -1.89 -16.73 -0.20
C SER A 45 -2.51 -16.79 -1.60
N LYS A 46 -2.21 -15.81 -2.46
CA LYS A 46 -2.15 -16.08 -3.90
C LYS A 46 -1.28 -15.08 -4.64
N HIS A 47 -0.07 -15.55 -4.94
CA HIS A 47 0.65 -15.34 -6.20
C HIS A 47 0.06 -14.27 -7.11
N ARG A 48 0.65 -13.08 -7.09
CA ARG A 48 0.76 -12.29 -8.31
C ARG A 48 2.05 -11.50 -8.32
N SER A 49 3.15 -12.24 -8.37
CA SER A 49 4.36 -11.76 -9.03
C SER A 49 3.97 -11.27 -10.42
N SER A 50 4.39 -10.05 -10.75
CA SER A 50 4.08 -9.38 -12.02
C SER A 50 4.89 -9.98 -13.20
N PRO A 51 4.87 -9.33 -14.36
CA PRO A 51 4.49 -9.88 -15.66
C PRO A 51 5.63 -10.60 -16.38
N SER A 52 5.36 -11.78 -16.94
CA SER A 52 6.20 -12.34 -18.00
C SER A 52 5.33 -13.27 -18.85
N SER A 53 4.64 -12.68 -19.81
CA SER A 53 4.43 -13.40 -21.05
C SER A 53 4.88 -12.45 -22.14
N GLU A 54 6.16 -12.59 -22.46
CA GLU A 54 6.71 -12.36 -23.78
C GLU A 54 5.63 -12.69 -24.82
N TYR A 55 5.24 -11.68 -25.61
CA TYR A 55 4.40 -11.94 -26.76
C TYR A 55 5.25 -12.77 -27.73
N LYS A 56 4.73 -13.91 -28.16
CA LYS A 56 5.22 -14.64 -29.32
C LYS A 56 4.48 -14.18 -30.56
#